data_AF-A0A8T6U978-F1
#
_entry.id   AF-A0A8T6U978-F1
#
_cell.length_a   1.000
_cell.length_b   1.000
_cell.length_c   1.000
_cell.angle_alpha   90.00
_cell.angle_beta   90.00
_cell.angle_gamma   90.00
#
_symmetry.space_group_name_H-M   'P 1'
#
loop_
_entity.id
_entity.type
_entity.pdbx_description
1 polymer ?
#
loop_
_entity_poly.entity_id
_entity_poly.type
_entity_poly.pdbx_seq_one_letter_code
_entity_poly.pdbx_strand_id
1 'polypeptide(L)'
;MDTEGTGTERRVLLGLSGASGAIYGVRVLEALASQPDLEVHLIVTSSARSIIEDETGREVAEIAELADQVWDDAVMESPLASGSFPVDAMAVVPCSVSTVAKIAAGIGDTLLTRAAAVSLKERRRLVVVAREMPLSTIDLRNLTTLSEAGAVVAVASPPFYTGPETVEDMVDLVAGRVLMLMGLDPGPLLRRYVP
;
A
#
# COMPACT_ATOMS: atom_id res chain seq x y z
N MET A 1 -5.88 -37.45 17.58
CA MET A 1 -6.81 -36.30 17.60
C MET A 1 -5.92 -35.11 17.40
N ASP A 2 -5.58 -34.92 16.13
CA ASP A 2 -4.48 -34.10 15.68
C ASP A 2 -4.96 -32.65 15.65
N THR A 3 -4.38 -31.82 16.51
CA THR A 3 -4.50 -30.37 16.41
C THR A 3 -3.35 -29.86 15.56
N GLU A 4 -3.48 -30.01 14.24
CA GLU A 4 -2.68 -29.27 13.26
C GLU A 4 -3.49 -28.07 12.79
N GLY A 5 -2.95 -26.88 13.01
CA GLY A 5 -3.49 -25.61 12.51
C GLY A 5 -3.54 -24.54 13.58
N THR A 6 -2.55 -23.64 13.57
CA THR A 6 -2.72 -22.17 13.60
C THR A 6 -1.34 -21.50 13.62
N GLY A 7 -0.66 -21.47 12.47
CA GLY A 7 0.19 -20.30 12.21
C GLY A 7 -0.76 -19.11 12.11
N THR A 8 -0.66 -18.13 13.00
CA THR A 8 -1.54 -16.96 12.96
C THR A 8 -1.36 -16.24 11.62
N GLU A 9 -2.40 -16.32 10.79
CA GLU A 9 -2.54 -15.61 9.52
C GLU A 9 -2.31 -14.11 9.76
N ARG A 10 -1.36 -13.52 9.02
CA ARG A 10 -0.99 -12.11 9.16
C ARG A 10 -1.96 -11.27 8.35
N ARG A 11 -2.51 -10.21 8.95
CA ARG A 11 -3.42 -9.29 8.26
C ARG A 11 -2.66 -8.11 7.71
N VAL A 12 -2.83 -7.87 6.42
CA VAL A 12 -2.23 -6.72 5.73
C VAL A 12 -3.31 -5.86 5.10
N LEU A 13 -3.08 -4.55 5.09
CA LEU A 13 -3.98 -3.59 4.46
C LEU A 13 -3.26 -2.88 3.32
N LEU A 14 -3.83 -2.96 2.12
CA LEU A 14 -3.42 -2.18 0.97
C LEU A 14 -4.45 -1.10 0.65
N GLY A 15 -3.99 0.15 0.59
CA GLY A 15 -4.76 1.29 0.10
C GLY A 15 -4.28 1.72 -1.28
N LEU A 16 -5.18 1.80 -2.25
CA LEU A 16 -4.94 2.42 -3.54
C LEU A 16 -5.56 3.82 -3.53
N SER A 17 -4.75 4.86 -3.68
CA SER A 17 -5.22 6.25 -3.71
C SER A 17 -5.02 6.91 -5.07
N GLY A 18 -5.72 8.03 -5.31
CA GLY A 18 -5.74 8.71 -6.59
C GLY A 18 -4.45 9.44 -6.98
N ALA A 19 -3.42 8.70 -7.34
CA ALA A 19 -2.22 9.18 -8.01
C ALA A 19 -1.87 8.24 -9.17
N SER A 20 -1.27 8.78 -10.23
CA SER A 20 -0.66 7.98 -11.30
C SER A 20 0.34 6.95 -10.74
N GLY A 21 0.54 5.85 -11.47
CA GLY A 21 1.31 4.69 -11.02
C GLY A 21 0.42 3.60 -10.41
N ALA A 22 -0.84 3.50 -10.84
CA ALA A 22 -1.78 2.47 -10.36
C ALA A 22 -1.22 1.05 -10.53
N ILE A 23 -0.44 0.83 -11.60
CA ILE A 23 0.24 -0.44 -11.87
C ILE A 23 1.11 -0.93 -10.70
N TYR A 24 1.74 -0.03 -9.93
CA TYR A 24 2.53 -0.43 -8.76
C TYR A 24 1.64 -1.00 -7.65
N GLY A 25 0.50 -0.35 -7.39
CA GLY A 25 -0.46 -0.81 -6.37
C GLY A 25 -1.10 -2.15 -6.74
N VAL A 26 -1.51 -2.27 -8.00
CA VAL A 26 -2.02 -3.53 -8.56
C VAL A 26 -1.00 -4.64 -8.45
N ARG A 27 0.26 -4.37 -8.79
CA ARG A 27 1.33 -5.37 -8.69
C ARG A 27 1.65 -5.77 -7.25
N VAL A 28 1.59 -4.83 -6.32
CA VAL A 28 1.69 -5.14 -4.87
C VAL A 28 0.54 -6.04 -4.45
N LEU A 29 -0.69 -5.78 -4.88
CA LEU A 29 -1.84 -6.60 -4.55
C LEU A 29 -1.67 -8.05 -5.04
N GLU A 30 -1.29 -8.24 -6.30
CA GLU A 30 -0.98 -9.57 -6.86
C GLU A 30 0.08 -10.32 -6.03
N ALA A 31 1.12 -9.60 -5.60
CA ALA A 31 2.19 -10.17 -4.81
C ALA A 31 1.73 -10.58 -3.40
N LEU A 32 0.88 -9.76 -2.76
CA LEU A 32 0.28 -10.08 -1.47
C LEU A 32 -0.65 -11.29 -1.58
N ALA A 33 -1.52 -11.32 -2.59
CA ALA A 33 -2.47 -12.41 -2.85
C ALA A 33 -1.78 -13.77 -3.12
N SER A 34 -0.52 -13.73 -3.58
CA SER A 34 0.27 -14.95 -3.82
C SER A 34 0.84 -15.59 -2.53
N GLN A 35 0.72 -14.92 -1.37
CA GLN A 35 1.24 -15.40 -0.09
C GLN A 35 0.15 -16.11 0.72
N PRO A 36 0.29 -17.43 0.99
CA PRO A 36 -0.77 -18.23 1.60
C PRO A 36 -0.99 -17.96 3.10
N ASP A 37 -0.13 -17.17 3.74
CA ASP A 37 -0.20 -16.84 5.17
C ASP A 37 -0.68 -15.40 5.44
N LEU A 38 -1.15 -14.69 4.39
CA LEU A 38 -1.66 -13.33 4.47
C LEU A 38 -3.17 -13.29 4.23
N GLU A 39 -3.89 -12.59 5.10
CA GLU A 39 -5.25 -12.11 4.85
C GLU A 39 -5.15 -10.65 4.35
N VAL A 40 -5.54 -10.42 3.11
CA VAL A 40 -5.38 -9.15 2.39
C VAL A 40 -6.66 -8.33 2.44
N HIS A 41 -6.59 -7.19 3.12
CA HIS A 41 -7.64 -6.17 3.08
C HIS A 41 -7.29 -5.09 2.05
N LEU A 42 -8.25 -4.69 1.23
CA LEU A 42 -8.09 -3.69 0.18
C LEU A 42 -9.05 -2.50 0.38
N ILE A 43 -8.53 -1.29 0.28
CA ILE A 43 -9.32 -0.05 0.12
C ILE A 43 -8.92 0.62 -1.19
N VAL A 44 -9.89 1.00 -2.01
CA VAL A 44 -9.68 1.74 -3.26
C VAL A 44 -10.46 3.05 -3.20
N THR A 45 -9.77 4.20 -3.20
CA THR A 45 -10.44 5.51 -3.18
C THR A 45 -11.19 5.75 -4.49
N SER A 46 -12.23 6.58 -4.46
CA SER A 46 -12.99 6.93 -5.67
C SER A 46 -12.11 7.45 -6.82
N SER A 47 -11.11 8.27 -6.49
CA SER A 47 -10.13 8.78 -7.44
C SER A 47 -9.13 7.73 -7.94
N ALA A 48 -8.84 6.67 -7.18
CA ALA A 48 -7.99 5.59 -7.64
C ALA A 48 -8.68 4.73 -8.68
N ARG A 49 -10.01 4.54 -8.57
CA ARG A 49 -10.80 3.70 -9.48
C ARG A 49 -10.63 4.10 -10.94
N SER A 50 -10.82 5.39 -11.26
CA SER A 50 -10.65 5.89 -12.63
C SER A 50 -9.20 5.78 -13.12
N ILE A 51 -8.21 6.06 -12.27
CA ILE A 51 -6.80 6.00 -12.65
C ILE A 51 -6.37 4.55 -12.93
N ILE A 52 -6.87 3.58 -12.16
CA ILE A 52 -6.61 2.16 -12.40
C ILE A 52 -7.09 1.77 -13.80
N GLU A 53 -8.33 2.09 -14.15
CA GLU A 53 -8.91 1.80 -15.46
C GLU A 53 -8.13 2.49 -16.58
N ASP A 54 -7.85 3.79 -16.42
CA ASP A 54 -7.15 4.61 -17.42
C ASP A 54 -5.70 4.14 -17.67
N GLU A 55 -4.96 3.75 -16.63
CA GLU A 55 -3.53 3.41 -16.74
C GLU A 55 -3.26 1.94 -17.00
N THR A 56 -4.13 1.04 -16.53
CA THR A 56 -3.89 -0.40 -16.59
C THR A 56 -4.83 -1.12 -17.56
N GLY A 57 -5.94 -0.49 -17.95
CA GLY A 57 -6.99 -1.12 -18.75
C GLY A 57 -7.78 -2.22 -18.01
N ARG A 58 -7.53 -2.42 -16.71
CA ARG A 58 -8.22 -3.42 -15.88
C ARG A 58 -9.36 -2.79 -15.12
N GLU A 59 -10.44 -3.55 -14.95
CA GLU A 59 -11.56 -3.12 -14.13
C GLU A 59 -11.23 -3.27 -12.64
N VAL A 60 -11.72 -2.32 -11.83
CA VAL A 60 -11.53 -2.37 -10.37
C VAL A 60 -12.13 -3.65 -9.77
N ALA A 61 -13.21 -4.16 -10.35
CA ALA A 61 -13.84 -5.41 -9.92
C ALA A 61 -12.90 -6.61 -10.06
N GLU A 62 -12.19 -6.71 -11.19
CA GLU A 62 -11.21 -7.78 -11.44
C GLU A 62 -10.04 -7.73 -10.45
N ILE A 63 -9.53 -6.53 -10.16
CA ILE A 63 -8.43 -6.33 -9.21
C ILE A 63 -8.90 -6.65 -7.78
N ALA A 64 -10.13 -6.32 -7.45
CA ALA A 64 -10.73 -6.56 -6.14
C ALA A 64 -10.84 -8.06 -5.79
N GLU A 65 -10.96 -8.94 -6.79
CA GLU A 65 -10.98 -10.40 -6.60
C GLU A 65 -9.65 -10.97 -6.07
N LEU A 66 -8.55 -10.20 -6.15
CA LEU A 66 -7.25 -10.59 -5.59
C LEU A 66 -7.17 -10.41 -4.07
N ALA A 67 -8.11 -9.69 -3.44
CA ALA A 67 -8.11 -9.45 -2.01
C ALA A 67 -9.15 -10.32 -1.29
N ASP A 68 -8.85 -10.76 -0.07
CA ASP A 68 -9.79 -11.50 0.76
C ASP A 68 -10.97 -10.63 1.22
N GLN A 69 -10.70 -9.34 1.48
CA GLN A 69 -11.71 -8.39 1.93
C GLN A 69 -11.54 -7.03 1.25
N VAL A 70 -12.61 -6.51 0.65
CA VAL A 70 -12.61 -5.22 -0.05
C VAL A 70 -13.56 -4.26 0.67
N TRP A 71 -13.06 -3.06 0.94
CA TRP A 71 -13.77 -2.05 1.73
C TRP A 71 -14.01 -0.79 0.93
N ASP A 72 -15.21 -0.24 1.06
CA ASP A 72 -15.56 1.05 0.48
C ASP A 72 -14.91 2.18 1.29
N ASP A 73 -14.13 3.04 0.62
CA ASP A 73 -13.44 4.18 1.24
C ASP A 73 -14.42 5.18 1.89
N ALA A 74 -15.67 5.21 1.44
CA ALA A 74 -16.72 6.07 2.01
C ALA A 74 -17.41 5.49 3.25
N VAL A 75 -17.22 4.20 3.56
CA VAL A 75 -17.93 3.50 4.65
C VAL A 75 -17.02 3.39 5.88
N MET A 76 -17.34 4.15 6.92
CA MET A 76 -16.56 4.19 8.16
C MET A 76 -16.89 3.03 9.11
N GLU A 77 -18.03 2.38 8.91
CA GLU A 77 -18.48 1.18 9.62
C GLU A 77 -17.67 -0.05 9.19
N SER A 78 -16.36 -0.02 9.45
CA SER A 78 -15.41 -1.08 9.13
C SER A 78 -14.51 -1.39 10.35
N PRO A 79 -14.12 -2.65 10.56
CA PRO A 79 -13.12 -3.01 11.56
C PRO A 79 -11.81 -2.23 11.41
N LEU A 80 -11.43 -1.86 10.17
CA LEU A 80 -10.22 -1.10 9.87
C LEU A 80 -10.22 0.31 10.48
N ALA A 81 -11.39 0.85 10.84
CA ALA A 81 -11.50 2.14 11.54
C ALA A 81 -11.18 2.07 13.04
N SER A 82 -10.92 0.87 13.58
CA SER A 82 -10.70 0.58 14.99
C SER A 82 -9.31 0.00 15.27
N GLY A 83 -8.65 0.51 16.31
CA GLY A 83 -7.36 -0.01 16.77
C GLY A 83 -7.43 -1.40 17.43
N SER A 84 -8.63 -1.85 17.78
CA SER A 84 -8.83 -3.21 18.34
C SER A 84 -8.79 -4.31 17.29
N PHE A 85 -9.02 -3.98 16.02
CA PHE A 85 -8.91 -4.94 14.92
C PHE A 85 -7.43 -5.09 14.53
N PRO A 86 -6.83 -6.29 14.64
CA PRO A 86 -5.40 -6.47 14.41
C PRO A 86 -5.06 -6.35 12.92
N VAL A 87 -4.07 -5.52 12.60
CA VAL A 87 -3.45 -5.40 11.27
C VAL A 87 -1.95 -5.31 11.49
N ASP A 88 -1.18 -6.15 10.82
CA ASP A 88 0.27 -6.26 11.01
C ASP A 88 1.03 -5.16 10.25
N ALA A 89 0.59 -4.87 9.03
CA ALA A 89 1.16 -3.81 8.20
C ALA A 89 0.11 -3.19 7.26
N MET A 90 0.27 -1.90 7.00
CA MET A 90 -0.50 -1.16 6.02
C MET A 90 0.44 -0.53 4.99
N ALA A 91 0.07 -0.55 3.71
CA ALA A 91 0.71 0.24 2.68
C ALA A 91 -0.31 1.05 1.88
N VAL A 92 0.06 2.27 1.46
CA VAL A 92 -0.70 3.07 0.50
C VAL A 92 0.12 3.24 -0.77
N VAL A 93 -0.30 2.60 -1.87
CA VAL A 93 0.46 2.50 -3.11
C VAL A 93 -0.45 2.56 -4.34
N PRO A 94 -0.32 3.55 -5.23
CA PRO A 94 0.37 4.82 -5.00
C PRO A 94 -0.38 5.66 -3.96
N CYS A 95 0.37 6.53 -3.27
CA CYS A 95 -0.17 7.52 -2.36
C CYS A 95 -0.15 8.91 -3.01
N SER A 96 -1.32 9.53 -3.17
CA SER A 96 -1.44 10.90 -3.66
C SER A 96 -0.99 11.92 -2.63
N VAL A 97 -0.48 13.07 -3.06
CA VAL A 97 -0.08 14.15 -2.14
C VAL A 97 -1.24 14.67 -1.29
N SER A 98 -2.47 14.60 -1.81
CA SER A 98 -3.69 14.89 -1.04
C SER A 98 -3.88 13.90 0.11
N THR A 99 -3.72 12.60 -0.16
CA THR A 99 -3.79 11.55 0.87
C THR A 99 -2.66 11.69 1.88
N VAL A 100 -1.43 11.95 1.42
CA VAL A 100 -0.27 12.25 2.28
C VAL A 100 -0.59 13.42 3.22
N ALA A 101 -1.11 14.53 2.69
CA ALA A 101 -1.44 15.72 3.46
C ALA A 101 -2.52 15.43 4.53
N LYS A 102 -3.56 14.67 4.17
CA LYS A 102 -4.62 14.27 5.11
C LYS A 102 -4.07 13.44 6.26
N ILE A 103 -3.28 12.40 5.96
CA ILE A 103 -2.68 11.55 6.99
C ILE A 103 -1.72 12.37 7.87
N ALA A 104 -0.89 13.24 7.27
CA ALA A 104 0.06 14.08 8.00
C ALA A 104 -0.65 15.06 8.96
N ALA A 105 -1.80 15.57 8.56
CA ALA A 105 -2.65 16.44 9.37
C ALA A 105 -3.53 15.69 10.38
N GLY A 106 -3.52 14.35 10.39
CA GLY A 106 -4.38 13.53 11.24
C GLY A 106 -5.87 13.54 10.83
N ILE A 107 -6.17 13.93 9.59
CA ILE A 107 -7.52 13.90 9.03
C ILE A 107 -7.84 12.46 8.64
N GLY A 108 -8.91 11.91 9.22
CA GLY A 108 -9.44 10.57 8.93
C GLY A 108 -10.88 10.65 8.42
N ASP A 109 -11.10 11.42 7.36
CA ASP A 109 -12.42 11.70 6.76
C ASP A 109 -12.85 10.65 5.73
N THR A 110 -11.98 9.68 5.43
CA THR A 110 -12.27 8.48 4.64
C THR A 110 -11.77 7.24 5.38
N LEU A 111 -12.20 6.05 4.98
CA LEU A 111 -11.74 4.82 5.60
C LEU A 111 -10.23 4.63 5.43
N LEU A 112 -9.66 4.93 4.25
CA LEU A 112 -8.22 4.81 4.02
C LEU A 112 -7.42 5.71 4.98
N THR A 113 -7.79 6.99 5.05
CA THR A 113 -7.09 7.97 5.90
C THR A 113 -7.28 7.66 7.38
N ARG A 114 -8.46 7.17 7.76
CA ARG A 114 -8.73 6.67 9.11
C ARG A 114 -7.89 5.44 9.46
N ALA A 115 -7.81 4.45 8.58
CA ALA A 115 -7.02 3.24 8.81
C ALA A 115 -5.51 3.56 8.91
N ALA A 116 -5.01 4.53 8.14
CA ALA A 116 -3.65 5.04 8.26
C ALA A 116 -3.41 5.72 9.62
N ALA A 117 -4.34 6.56 10.09
CA ALA A 117 -4.27 7.18 11.41
C ALA A 117 -4.33 6.13 12.55
N VAL A 118 -5.13 5.09 12.39
CA VAL A 118 -5.16 3.93 13.30
C VAL A 118 -3.81 3.21 13.29
N SER A 119 -3.21 2.99 12.12
CA SER A 119 -1.91 2.36 11.98
C SER A 119 -0.82 3.13 12.73
N LEU A 120 -0.78 4.46 12.58
CA LEU A 120 0.15 5.32 13.30
C LEU A 120 -0.04 5.28 14.81
N LYS A 121 -1.27 5.47 15.31
CA LYS A 121 -1.52 5.55 16.76
C LYS A 121 -1.29 4.22 17.48
N GLU A 122 -1.54 3.09 16.80
CA GLU A 122 -1.28 1.74 17.31
C GLU A 122 0.17 1.28 17.07
N ARG A 123 1.03 2.16 16.53
CA ARG A 123 2.43 1.86 16.19
C ARG A 123 2.60 0.65 15.27
N ARG A 124 1.64 0.46 14.36
CA ARG A 124 1.71 -0.52 13.29
C ARG A 124 2.60 0.00 12.18
N ARG A 125 3.13 -0.92 11.39
CA ARG A 125 3.96 -0.55 10.25
C ARG A 125 3.07 0.07 9.16
N LEU A 126 3.27 1.36 8.90
CA LEU A 126 2.62 2.08 7.81
C LEU A 126 3.67 2.45 6.75
N VAL A 127 3.47 2.00 5.51
CA VAL A 127 4.28 2.36 4.35
C VAL A 127 3.48 3.31 3.46
N VAL A 128 4.04 4.48 3.15
CA VAL A 128 3.42 5.47 2.27
C VAL A 128 4.30 5.62 1.04
N VAL A 129 3.80 5.22 -0.12
CA VAL A 129 4.55 5.29 -1.39
C VAL A 129 4.04 6.46 -2.21
N ALA A 130 4.58 7.65 -1.97
CA ALA A 130 4.17 8.85 -2.68
C ALA A 130 4.55 8.76 -4.17
N ARG A 131 3.64 9.19 -5.04
CA ARG A 131 3.93 9.40 -6.47
C ARG A 131 3.59 10.82 -6.85
N GLU A 132 4.61 11.65 -7.00
CA GLU A 132 4.49 13.02 -7.51
C GLU A 132 5.85 13.52 -8.03
N MET A 133 5.84 14.39 -9.04
CA MET A 133 7.03 15.08 -9.52
C MET A 133 6.66 16.35 -10.30
N PRO A 134 7.17 17.54 -9.94
CA PRO A 134 8.05 17.85 -8.81
C PRO A 134 7.31 17.89 -7.46
N LEU A 135 8.05 17.74 -6.36
CA LEU A 135 7.52 17.94 -5.01
C LEU A 135 7.62 19.41 -4.60
N SER A 136 6.52 19.99 -4.13
CA SER A 136 6.53 21.30 -3.49
C SER A 136 7.09 21.21 -2.06
N THR A 137 7.48 22.34 -1.49
CA THR A 137 7.86 22.43 -0.07
C THR A 137 6.74 21.95 0.87
N ILE A 138 5.47 22.07 0.45
CA ILE A 138 4.33 21.58 1.23
C ILE A 138 4.32 20.05 1.26
N ASP A 139 4.51 19.42 0.10
CA ASP A 139 4.56 17.95 0.00
C ASP A 139 5.72 17.39 0.82
N LEU A 140 6.91 18.01 0.71
CA LEU A 140 8.09 17.62 1.48
C LEU A 140 7.87 17.73 3.00
N ARG A 141 7.21 18.80 3.47
CA ARG A 141 6.87 18.95 4.89
C ARG A 141 5.90 17.89 5.35
N ASN A 142 4.85 17.58 4.59
CA ASN A 142 3.90 16.54 4.95
C ASN A 142 4.57 15.15 4.99
N LEU A 143 5.41 14.84 4.01
CA LEU A 143 6.21 13.60 3.98
C LEU A 143 7.17 13.54 5.19
N THR A 144 7.80 14.65 5.55
CA THR A 144 8.66 14.72 6.74
C THR A 144 7.86 14.43 8.01
N THR A 145 6.69 15.06 8.19
CA THR A 145 5.80 14.83 9.33
C THR A 145 5.44 13.35 9.47
N LEU A 146 5.09 12.67 8.37
CA LEU A 146 4.78 11.25 8.39
C LEU A 146 5.98 10.38 8.79
N SER A 147 7.17 10.71 8.26
CA SER A 147 8.40 10.02 8.62
C SER A 147 8.73 10.20 10.11
N GLU A 148 8.58 11.40 10.66
CA GLU A 148 8.78 11.69 12.09
C GLU A 148 7.75 10.98 12.99
N ALA A 149 6.53 10.80 12.49
CA ALA A 149 5.48 10.04 13.16
C ALA A 149 5.70 8.51 13.12
N GLY A 150 6.72 8.03 12.41
CA GLY A 150 7.09 6.61 12.33
C GLY A 150 6.55 5.86 11.11
N ALA A 151 5.93 6.53 10.15
CA ALA A 151 5.63 5.92 8.86
C ALA A 151 6.92 5.73 8.06
N VAL A 152 6.99 4.64 7.29
CA VAL A 152 8.00 4.47 6.25
C VAL A 152 7.55 5.27 5.03
N VAL A 153 8.25 6.36 4.76
CA VAL A 153 8.00 7.20 3.57
C VAL A 153 8.89 6.73 2.43
N ALA A 154 8.25 6.31 1.35
CA ALA A 154 8.87 5.93 0.10
C ALA A 154 8.30 6.76 -1.06
N VAL A 155 9.01 6.75 -2.18
CA VAL A 155 8.55 7.32 -3.45
C VAL A 155 8.62 6.24 -4.52
N ALA A 156 7.70 6.28 -5.50
CA ALA A 156 7.71 5.37 -6.64
C ALA A 156 8.85 5.74 -7.62
N SER A 157 10.09 5.44 -7.22
CA SER A 157 11.31 5.74 -7.97
C SER A 157 12.07 4.43 -8.24
N PRO A 158 11.76 3.72 -9.35
CA PRO A 158 12.34 2.42 -9.64
C PRO A 158 13.86 2.52 -9.85
N PRO A 159 14.65 1.58 -9.29
CA PRO A 159 16.09 1.55 -9.50
C PRO A 159 16.48 0.91 -10.83
N PHE A 160 17.65 1.30 -11.35
CA PHE A 160 18.21 0.76 -12.61
C PHE A 160 19.39 -0.19 -12.42
N TYR A 161 19.85 -0.41 -11.18
CA TYR A 161 21.05 -1.22 -10.90
C TYR A 161 20.88 -2.71 -11.23
N THR A 162 19.67 -3.17 -11.51
CA THR A 162 19.36 -4.55 -11.91
C THR A 162 19.32 -4.73 -13.42
N GLY A 163 19.55 -3.66 -14.20
CA GLY A 163 19.41 -3.65 -15.65
C GLY A 163 17.99 -4.05 -16.11
N PRO A 164 16.92 -3.35 -15.69
CA PRO A 164 15.57 -3.66 -16.15
C PRO A 164 15.48 -3.50 -17.67
N GLU A 165 14.84 -4.45 -18.35
CA GLU A 165 14.65 -4.45 -19.80
C GLU A 165 13.22 -4.00 -20.19
N THR A 166 12.27 -4.18 -19.27
CA THR A 166 10.86 -3.84 -19.47
C THR A 166 10.34 -2.87 -18.41
N VAL A 167 9.14 -2.31 -18.65
CA VAL A 167 8.44 -1.50 -17.63
C VAL A 167 8.04 -2.40 -16.46
N GLU A 168 7.62 -3.63 -16.75
CA GLU A 168 7.23 -4.64 -15.77
C GLU A 168 8.40 -4.98 -14.82
N ASP A 169 9.64 -5.06 -15.31
CA ASP A 169 10.81 -5.23 -14.45
C ASP A 169 10.93 -4.08 -13.42
N MET A 170 10.67 -2.84 -13.84
CA MET A 170 10.70 -1.68 -12.94
C MET A 170 9.53 -1.70 -11.94
N VAL A 171 8.35 -2.13 -12.37
CA VAL A 171 7.17 -2.30 -11.51
C VAL A 171 7.41 -3.38 -10.47
N ASP A 172 7.97 -4.53 -10.85
CA ASP A 172 8.31 -5.63 -9.96
C ASP A 172 9.29 -5.17 -8.87
N LEU A 173 10.30 -4.39 -9.22
CA LEU A 173 11.27 -3.87 -8.25
C LEU A 173 10.63 -2.94 -7.22
N VAL A 174 9.72 -2.06 -7.65
CA VAL A 174 8.98 -1.19 -6.73
C VAL A 174 8.05 -2.01 -5.84
N ALA A 175 7.28 -2.94 -6.41
CA ALA A 175 6.38 -3.80 -5.65
C ALA A 175 7.13 -4.66 -4.62
N GLY A 176 8.21 -5.32 -5.03
CA GLY A 176 9.10 -6.06 -4.14
C GLY A 176 9.71 -5.17 -3.05
N ARG A 177 10.08 -3.93 -3.37
CA ARG A 177 10.55 -2.98 -2.35
C ARG A 177 9.45 -2.66 -1.34
N VAL A 178 8.21 -2.46 -1.78
CA VAL A 178 7.06 -2.22 -0.89
C VAL A 178 6.84 -3.39 0.05
N LEU A 179 6.80 -4.63 -0.45
CA LEU A 179 6.62 -5.83 0.37
C LEU A 179 7.70 -5.90 1.47
N MET A 180 8.96 -5.69 1.10
CA MET A 180 10.06 -5.66 2.07
C MET A 180 9.91 -4.51 3.08
N LEU A 181 9.48 -3.33 2.67
CA LEU A 181 9.21 -2.20 3.58
C LEU A 181 8.04 -2.50 4.53
N MET A 182 7.05 -3.30 4.10
CA MET A 182 5.99 -3.84 4.95
C MET A 182 6.48 -4.96 5.89
N GLY A 183 7.71 -5.45 5.72
CA GLY A 183 8.25 -6.57 6.51
C GLY A 183 7.85 -7.95 6.01
N LEU A 184 7.47 -8.04 4.74
CA LEU A 184 7.08 -9.27 4.07
C LEU A 184 8.22 -9.77 3.18
N ASP A 185 8.17 -11.05 2.82
CA ASP A 185 9.09 -11.60 1.83
C ASP A 185 8.72 -11.05 0.44
N PRO A 186 9.62 -10.33 -0.25
CA PRO A 186 9.35 -9.83 -1.59
C PRO A 186 9.44 -10.90 -2.67
N GLY A 187 9.86 -12.13 -2.33
CA GLY A 187 9.97 -13.25 -3.26
C GLY A 187 10.84 -12.90 -4.49
N PRO A 188 10.44 -13.32 -5.71
CA PRO A 188 11.24 -13.10 -6.91
C PRO A 188 11.16 -11.66 -7.46
N LEU A 189 10.24 -10.82 -6.95
CA LEU A 189 10.03 -9.46 -7.46
C LEU A 189 11.23 -8.56 -7.20
N LEU A 190 11.93 -8.77 -6.09
CA LEU A 190 13.07 -7.96 -5.71
C LEU A 190 14.39 -8.64 -6.06
N ARG A 191 14.98 -8.25 -7.20
CA ARG A 191 16.37 -8.61 -7.52
C ARG A 191 17.32 -7.79 -6.64
N ARG A 192 18.17 -8.47 -5.88
CA ARG A 192 19.16 -7.82 -5.01
C ARG A 192 20.32 -7.29 -5.85
N TYR A 193 20.88 -6.15 -5.42
CA TYR A 193 22.13 -5.67 -5.97
C TYR A 193 23.24 -6.69 -5.68
N VAL A 194 23.92 -7.14 -6.72
CA VAL A 194 25.12 -7.96 -6.64
C VAL A 194 26.25 -7.15 -7.29
N PRO A 195 27.31 -6.80 -6.55
CA PRO A 195 28.41 -5.96 -7.05
C PRO A 195 29.27 -6.68 -8.10
#